data_AF-A0A3Q7SDV4-F1
#
_entry.id   AF-A0A3Q7SDV4-F1
#
_cell.length_a   1.000
_cell.length_b   1.000
_cell.length_c   1.000
_cell.angle_alpha   90.00
_cell.angle_beta   90.00
_cell.angle_gamma   90.00
#
_symmetry.space_group_name_H-M   'P 1'
#
loop_
_entity.id
_entity.type
_entity.pdbx_description
1 polymer ?
#
loop_
_entity_poly.entity_id
_entity_poly.type
_entity_poly.pdbx_seq_one_letter_code
_entity_poly.pdbx_strand_id
1 'polypeptide(L)'
;MCIKIIKEYERAIIFRLGRILQGGAKGPGLFFILPCTDSFIKVDMRTISFDIPPQEILTKDSVTISVDGVVYYRVQNATLAVANITNADSATRLLAQTTLRNVLGTKNLSQILSDREEIAHNMQCTLDDATDDWGIKVERVEIKDVKLPVQLQRAMAAEAEASREARAKVIAAEGEMNASRALKEASMVITESPAALQLRYLQTLTTIAAEKNSTIVFPLPIDMLQGIVGAKK
;
A
#
# COMPACT_ATOMS: atom_id res chain seq x y z
N MET A 1 16.30 -51.50 -14.39
CA MET A 1 16.12 -50.59 -13.23
C MET A 1 16.74 -49.26 -13.61
N CYS A 2 15.99 -48.15 -13.59
CA CYS A 2 16.52 -46.85 -13.97
C CYS A 2 16.70 -45.99 -12.71
N ILE A 3 17.88 -45.40 -12.56
CA ILE A 3 18.18 -44.44 -11.51
C ILE A 3 17.76 -43.06 -12.00
N LYS A 4 16.93 -42.37 -11.22
CA LYS A 4 16.56 -40.98 -11.46
C LYS A 4 16.91 -40.15 -10.23
N ILE A 5 17.31 -38.92 -10.49
CA ILE A 5 17.68 -37.93 -9.48
C ILE A 5 16.60 -36.85 -9.46
N ILE A 6 16.10 -36.54 -8.28
CA ILE A 6 15.19 -35.41 -8.01
C ILE A 6 15.97 -34.34 -7.26
N LYS A 7 15.72 -33.08 -7.60
CA LYS A 7 16.33 -31.93 -6.94
C LYS A 7 15.71 -31.69 -5.56
N GLU A 8 16.41 -30.97 -4.69
CA GLU A 8 15.97 -30.71 -3.30
C GLU A 8 14.54 -30.15 -3.20
N TYR A 9 14.21 -29.25 -4.12
CA TYR A 9 12.94 -28.52 -4.20
C TYR A 9 11.85 -29.24 -4.99
N GLU A 10 12.16 -30.39 -5.59
CA GLU A 10 11.21 -31.23 -6.33
C GLU A 10 10.75 -32.40 -5.44
N ARG A 11 9.54 -32.88 -5.69
CA ARG A 11 9.02 -34.15 -5.15
C ARG A 11 8.55 -35.01 -6.31
N ALA A 12 8.77 -36.32 -6.23
CA ALA A 12 8.24 -37.24 -7.24
C ALA A 12 7.16 -38.14 -6.66
N ILE A 13 6.08 -38.27 -7.41
CA ILE A 13 5.00 -39.19 -7.14
C ILE A 13 5.15 -40.33 -8.13
N ILE A 14 5.24 -41.55 -7.60
CA ILE A 14 5.44 -42.76 -8.40
C ILE A 14 4.13 -43.51 -8.43
N PHE A 15 3.64 -43.77 -9.63
CA PHE A 15 2.49 -44.61 -9.89
C PHE A 15 2.98 -45.98 -10.35
N ARG A 16 2.66 -47.02 -9.58
CA ARG A 16 2.93 -48.41 -9.96
C ARG A 16 1.61 -49.07 -10.29
N LEU A 17 1.44 -49.51 -11.54
CA LEU A 17 0.21 -50.13 -12.02
C LEU A 17 -1.06 -49.32 -11.67
N GLY A 18 -0.96 -47.98 -11.81
CA GLY A 18 -2.08 -47.06 -11.54
C GLY A 18 -2.33 -46.73 -10.06
N ARG A 19 -1.55 -47.28 -9.11
CA ARG A 19 -1.65 -46.94 -7.68
C ARG A 19 -0.46 -46.09 -7.24
N ILE A 20 -0.71 -45.11 -6.37
CA ILE A 20 0.34 -44.35 -5.71
C ILE A 20 1.13 -45.30 -4.79
N LEU A 21 2.46 -45.29 -4.89
CA LEU A 21 3.33 -46.14 -4.09
C LEU A 21 3.12 -45.89 -2.58
N GLN A 22 3.12 -46.96 -1.78
CA GLN A 22 3.07 -46.86 -0.32
C GLN A 22 4.26 -46.01 0.18
N GLY A 23 3.95 -44.89 0.86
CA GLY A 23 4.93 -43.87 1.28
C GLY A 23 4.70 -42.48 0.68
N GLY A 24 3.77 -42.31 -0.25
CA GLY A 24 3.39 -41.01 -0.80
C GLY A 24 4.48 -40.38 -1.67
N ALA A 25 4.55 -39.04 -1.66
CA ALA A 25 5.55 -38.29 -2.41
C ALA A 25 6.97 -38.58 -1.90
N LYS A 26 7.84 -39.08 -2.79
CA LYS A 26 9.25 -39.34 -2.44
C LYS A 26 10.02 -38.03 -2.35
N GLY A 27 10.81 -37.92 -1.27
CA GLY A 27 11.73 -36.81 -1.00
C GLY A 27 12.87 -36.71 -2.01
N PRO A 28 13.77 -35.73 -1.84
CA PRO A 28 14.83 -35.46 -2.79
C PRO A 28 15.90 -36.56 -2.71
N GLY A 29 16.65 -36.71 -3.81
CA GLY A 29 17.71 -37.72 -3.92
C GLY A 29 17.46 -38.80 -4.97
N LEU A 30 18.12 -39.94 -4.76
CA LEU A 30 18.15 -41.06 -5.69
C LEU A 30 16.99 -42.01 -5.41
N PHE A 31 16.25 -42.36 -6.45
CA PHE A 31 15.18 -43.36 -6.35
C PHE A 31 15.15 -44.23 -7.60
N PHE A 32 14.71 -45.47 -7.42
CA PHE A 32 14.69 -46.49 -8.45
C PHE A 32 13.29 -46.64 -9.03
N ILE A 33 13.22 -46.68 -10.36
CA ILE A 33 11.97 -46.82 -11.12
C ILE A 33 12.07 -48.04 -12.04
N LEU A 34 11.00 -48.83 -12.11
CA LEU A 34 10.88 -49.92 -13.09
C LEU A 34 10.34 -49.35 -14.42
N PRO A 35 11.09 -49.43 -15.53
CA PRO A 35 10.77 -48.72 -16.77
C PRO A 35 9.47 -49.14 -17.48
N CYS A 36 8.88 -50.29 -17.13
CA CYS A 36 7.66 -50.78 -17.78
C CYS A 36 6.39 -50.68 -16.91
N THR A 37 6.51 -50.62 -15.59
CA THR A 37 5.37 -50.68 -14.66
C THR A 37 5.15 -49.39 -13.89
N ASP A 38 6.20 -48.57 -13.77
CA ASP A 38 6.20 -47.39 -12.91
C ASP A 38 6.26 -46.12 -13.78
N SER A 39 5.29 -45.23 -13.61
CA SER A 39 5.36 -43.86 -14.11
C SER A 39 5.61 -42.89 -12.96
N PHE A 40 6.21 -41.74 -13.24
CA PHE A 40 6.48 -40.74 -12.22
C PHE A 40 6.13 -39.34 -12.70
N ILE A 41 5.64 -38.52 -11.79
CA ILE A 41 5.36 -37.10 -12.02
C ILE A 41 6.20 -36.29 -11.03
N LYS A 42 6.88 -35.27 -11.53
CA LYS A 42 7.66 -34.34 -10.72
C LYS A 42 6.81 -33.11 -10.40
N VAL A 43 6.82 -32.71 -9.14
CA VAL A 43 6.11 -31.52 -8.65
C VAL A 43 7.13 -30.60 -8.00
N ASP A 44 7.13 -29.32 -8.40
CA ASP A 44 7.95 -28.29 -7.78
C ASP A 44 7.24 -27.77 -6.51
N MET A 45 7.97 -27.69 -5.41
CA MET A 45 7.44 -27.25 -4.11
C MET A 45 7.72 -25.76 -3.83
N ARG A 46 8.37 -25.05 -4.76
CA ARG A 46 8.68 -23.62 -4.62
C ARG A 46 7.43 -22.76 -4.82
N THR A 47 7.48 -21.55 -4.26
CA THR A 47 6.49 -20.52 -4.53
C THR A 47 6.51 -20.14 -5.99
N ILE A 48 5.36 -20.23 -6.62
CA ILE A 48 5.09 -19.80 -7.98
C ILE A 48 3.99 -18.75 -7.95
N SER A 49 4.05 -17.84 -8.92
CA SER A 49 3.07 -16.78 -9.07
C SER A 49 2.29 -16.93 -10.36
N PHE A 50 1.02 -16.56 -10.34
CA PHE A 50 0.28 -16.32 -11.56
C PHE A 50 -0.52 -15.02 -11.49
N ASP A 51 -0.69 -14.39 -12.65
CA ASP A 51 -1.53 -13.22 -12.80
C ASP A 51 -3.01 -13.64 -12.97
N ILE A 52 -3.88 -12.95 -12.25
CA ILE A 52 -5.32 -12.94 -12.47
C ILE A 52 -5.60 -11.96 -13.61
N PRO A 53 -6.22 -12.39 -14.73
CA PRO A 53 -6.50 -11.48 -15.84
C PRO A 53 -7.48 -10.39 -15.40
N PRO A 54 -7.41 -9.17 -15.98
CA PRO A 54 -8.28 -8.06 -15.63
C PRO A 54 -9.76 -8.45 -15.65
N GLN A 55 -10.46 -8.17 -14.56
CA GLN A 55 -11.89 -8.44 -14.39
C GLN A 55 -12.66 -7.13 -14.37
N GLU A 56 -13.64 -6.97 -15.26
CA GLU A 56 -14.63 -5.90 -15.16
C GLU A 56 -15.71 -6.29 -14.15
N ILE A 57 -15.86 -5.47 -13.12
CA ILE A 57 -16.77 -5.71 -12.01
C ILE A 57 -17.51 -4.44 -11.63
N LEU A 58 -18.71 -4.61 -11.08
CA LEU A 58 -19.49 -3.54 -10.47
C LEU A 58 -19.29 -3.61 -8.97
N THR A 59 -18.82 -2.51 -8.37
CA THR A 59 -18.68 -2.37 -6.93
C THR A 59 -20.04 -2.15 -6.25
N LYS A 60 -20.08 -2.21 -4.92
CA LYS A 60 -21.30 -1.99 -4.13
C LYS A 60 -21.94 -0.61 -4.35
N ASP A 61 -21.13 0.40 -4.65
CA ASP A 61 -21.53 1.77 -4.99
C ASP A 61 -21.82 1.96 -6.49
N SER A 62 -22.02 0.88 -7.24
CA SER A 62 -22.40 0.90 -8.67
C SER A 62 -21.36 1.55 -9.58
N VAL A 63 -20.08 1.46 -9.23
CA VAL A 63 -18.97 1.91 -10.07
C VAL A 63 -18.41 0.72 -10.84
N THR A 64 -18.27 0.87 -12.15
CA THR A 64 -17.56 -0.10 -12.98
C THR A 64 -16.06 0.10 -12.83
N ILE A 65 -15.35 -0.94 -12.40
CA ILE A 65 -13.88 -0.93 -12.32
C ILE A 65 -13.31 -2.18 -12.99
N SER A 66 -12.09 -2.05 -13.50
CA SER A 66 -11.31 -3.19 -13.99
C SER A 66 -10.14 -3.43 -13.04
N VAL A 67 -10.09 -4.61 -12.44
CA VAL A 67 -9.08 -4.97 -11.44
C VAL A 67 -8.32 -6.22 -11.87
N ASP A 68 -7.00 -6.19 -11.74
CA ASP A 68 -6.13 -7.35 -11.85
C ASP A 68 -5.34 -7.58 -10.55
N GLY A 69 -4.69 -8.74 -10.48
CA GLY A 69 -3.96 -9.15 -9.28
C GLY A 69 -3.03 -10.32 -9.54
N VAL A 70 -2.24 -10.67 -8.52
CA VAL A 70 -1.27 -11.76 -8.56
C VAL A 70 -1.47 -12.65 -7.34
N VAL A 71 -1.44 -13.96 -7.56
CA VAL A 71 -1.50 -14.95 -6.47
C VAL A 71 -0.16 -15.65 -6.38
N TYR A 72 0.41 -15.68 -5.18
CA TYR A 72 1.60 -16.43 -4.82
C TYR A 72 1.17 -17.66 -4.03
N TYR A 73 1.50 -18.84 -4.54
CA TYR A 73 1.15 -20.10 -3.91
C TYR A 73 2.27 -21.10 -4.09
N ARG A 74 2.26 -22.14 -3.26
CA ARG A 74 3.15 -23.29 -3.41
C ARG A 74 2.40 -24.57 -3.15
N VAL A 75 2.88 -25.66 -3.73
CA VAL A 75 2.39 -26.98 -3.37
C VAL A 75 2.91 -27.34 -1.97
N GLN A 76 2.01 -27.65 -1.04
CA GLN A 76 2.36 -28.15 0.30
C GLN A 76 2.35 -29.67 0.33
N ASN A 77 1.39 -30.31 -0.35
CA ASN A 77 1.30 -31.76 -0.46
C ASN A 77 1.16 -32.20 -1.91
N ALA A 78 2.28 -32.66 -2.49
CA ALA A 78 2.34 -33.12 -3.86
C ALA A 78 1.34 -34.27 -4.15
N THR A 79 1.11 -35.16 -3.17
CA THR A 79 0.21 -36.31 -3.34
C THR A 79 -1.23 -35.85 -3.60
N LEU A 80 -1.71 -34.88 -2.82
CA LEU A 80 -3.06 -34.31 -2.99
C LEU A 80 -3.17 -33.50 -4.28
N ALA A 81 -2.14 -32.72 -4.60
CA ALA A 81 -2.11 -31.88 -5.81
C ALA A 81 -2.24 -32.66 -7.12
N VAL A 82 -1.76 -33.91 -7.16
CA VAL A 82 -1.87 -34.78 -8.34
C VAL A 82 -3.06 -35.73 -8.27
N ALA A 83 -3.51 -36.13 -7.08
CA ALA A 83 -4.59 -37.10 -6.92
C ALA A 83 -5.99 -36.47 -6.98
N ASN A 84 -6.18 -35.29 -6.39
CA ASN A 84 -7.51 -34.73 -6.15
C ASN A 84 -8.04 -33.91 -7.33
N ILE A 85 -7.18 -33.43 -8.22
CA ILE A 85 -7.60 -32.59 -9.33
C ILE A 85 -6.75 -32.85 -10.58
N THR A 86 -7.40 -32.78 -11.75
CA THR A 86 -6.73 -33.01 -13.05
C THR A 86 -5.71 -31.90 -13.34
N ASN A 87 -6.07 -30.64 -13.07
CA ASN A 87 -5.24 -29.45 -13.28
C ASN A 87 -5.47 -28.44 -12.16
N ALA A 88 -4.64 -28.51 -11.11
CA ALA A 88 -4.77 -27.63 -9.94
C ALA A 88 -4.58 -26.16 -10.34
N ASP A 89 -3.56 -25.86 -11.14
CA ASP A 89 -3.24 -24.49 -11.59
C ASP A 89 -4.43 -23.80 -12.28
N SER A 90 -5.13 -24.52 -13.17
CA SER A 90 -6.28 -23.97 -13.90
C SER A 90 -7.48 -23.73 -12.98
N ALA A 91 -7.74 -24.66 -12.06
CA ALA A 91 -8.83 -24.53 -11.10
C ALA A 91 -8.58 -23.39 -10.12
N THR A 92 -7.36 -23.27 -9.59
CA THR A 92 -6.96 -22.16 -8.71
C THR A 92 -7.07 -20.81 -9.41
N ARG A 93 -6.74 -20.71 -10.71
CA ARG A 93 -6.93 -19.47 -11.49
C ARG A 93 -8.40 -19.07 -11.62
N LEU A 94 -9.29 -20.02 -11.92
CA LEU A 94 -10.73 -19.77 -12.04
C LEU A 94 -11.35 -19.39 -10.69
N LEU A 95 -10.90 -20.07 -9.63
CA LEU A 95 -11.31 -19.76 -8.27
C LEU A 95 -10.86 -18.36 -7.87
N ALA A 96 -9.61 -17.99 -8.13
CA ALA A 96 -9.08 -16.65 -7.87
C ALA A 96 -9.89 -15.55 -8.59
N GLN A 97 -10.28 -15.76 -9.85
CA GLN A 97 -11.16 -14.81 -10.57
C GLN A 97 -12.53 -14.67 -9.91
N THR A 98 -13.12 -15.79 -9.49
CA THR A 98 -14.44 -15.81 -8.86
C THR A 98 -14.40 -15.15 -7.48
N THR A 99 -13.38 -15.45 -6.67
CA THR A 99 -13.18 -14.84 -5.35
C THR A 99 -12.90 -13.34 -5.47
N LEU A 100 -12.07 -12.91 -6.44
CA LEU A 100 -11.82 -11.50 -6.71
C LEU A 100 -13.12 -10.75 -7.02
N ARG A 101 -13.97 -11.32 -7.89
CA ARG A 101 -15.26 -10.74 -8.24
C ARG A 101 -16.21 -10.65 -7.04
N ASN A 102 -16.29 -11.71 -6.24
CA ASN A 102 -17.19 -11.77 -5.09
C ASN A 102 -16.78 -10.77 -4.00
N VAL A 103 -15.50 -10.75 -3.63
CA VAL A 103 -15.00 -9.86 -2.56
C VAL A 103 -15.14 -8.41 -2.98
N LEU A 104 -14.67 -8.06 -4.18
CA LEU A 104 -14.72 -6.66 -4.66
C LEU A 104 -16.17 -6.18 -4.92
N GLY A 105 -17.09 -7.07 -5.31
CA GLY A 105 -18.51 -6.73 -5.47
C GLY A 105 -19.20 -6.35 -4.15
N THR A 106 -18.67 -6.78 -3.00
CA THR A 106 -19.21 -6.42 -1.68
C THR A 106 -18.63 -5.15 -1.07
N LYS A 107 -17.55 -4.61 -1.67
CA LYS A 107 -16.82 -3.43 -1.18
C LYS A 107 -17.15 -2.20 -2.02
N ASN A 108 -17.02 -1.02 -1.39
CA ASN A 108 -17.16 0.26 -2.08
C ASN A 108 -15.84 0.65 -2.76
N LEU A 109 -15.88 1.54 -3.76
CA LEU A 109 -14.68 2.02 -4.46
C LEU A 109 -13.64 2.62 -3.51
N SER A 110 -14.08 3.44 -2.54
CA SER A 110 -13.16 4.10 -1.59
C SER A 110 -12.40 3.10 -0.72
N GLN A 111 -13.06 2.01 -0.32
CA GLN A 111 -12.44 0.91 0.44
C GLN A 111 -11.46 0.13 -0.43
N ILE A 112 -11.79 -0.12 -1.70
CA ILE A 112 -10.88 -0.80 -2.63
C ILE A 112 -9.62 0.02 -2.87
N LEU A 113 -9.72 1.36 -2.86
CA LEU A 113 -8.56 2.23 -3.04
C LEU A 113 -7.74 2.40 -1.75
N SER A 114 -8.36 2.37 -0.57
CA SER A 114 -7.71 2.66 0.72
C SER A 114 -7.25 1.40 1.47
N ASP A 115 -8.09 0.36 1.50
CA ASP A 115 -7.94 -0.83 2.35
C ASP A 115 -7.49 -2.06 1.53
N ARG A 116 -6.54 -1.85 0.61
CA ARG A 116 -6.06 -2.91 -0.31
C ARG A 116 -5.49 -4.12 0.43
N GLU A 117 -4.78 -3.89 1.53
CA GLU A 117 -4.15 -4.95 2.33
C GLU A 117 -5.20 -5.85 3.01
N GLU A 118 -6.26 -5.26 3.56
CA GLU A 118 -7.36 -6.01 4.19
C GLU A 118 -8.08 -6.90 3.16
N ILE A 119 -8.36 -6.34 1.97
CA ILE A 119 -9.01 -7.08 0.88
C ILE A 119 -8.12 -8.23 0.40
N ALA A 120 -6.83 -7.95 0.20
CA ALA A 120 -5.85 -8.95 -0.20
C ALA A 120 -5.73 -10.09 0.83
N HIS A 121 -5.72 -9.78 2.12
CA HIS A 121 -5.67 -10.78 3.18
C HIS A 121 -6.95 -11.63 3.24
N ASN A 122 -8.13 -11.02 3.12
CA ASN A 122 -9.39 -11.74 3.09
C ASN A 122 -9.48 -12.70 1.88
N MET A 123 -9.05 -12.22 0.71
CA MET A 123 -8.93 -13.07 -0.48
C MET A 123 -7.93 -14.21 -0.30
N GLN A 124 -6.80 -13.95 0.35
CA GLN A 124 -5.80 -14.97 0.65
C GLN A 124 -6.40 -16.07 1.54
N CYS A 125 -7.05 -15.74 2.65
CA CYS A 125 -7.72 -16.73 3.51
C CYS A 125 -8.77 -17.55 2.75
N THR A 126 -9.63 -16.87 1.99
CA THR A 126 -10.71 -17.55 1.23
C THR A 126 -10.15 -18.49 0.16
N LEU A 127 -9.07 -18.11 -0.52
CA LEU A 127 -8.43 -18.95 -1.53
C LEU A 127 -7.68 -20.11 -0.88
N ASP A 128 -6.95 -19.85 0.20
CA ASP A 128 -6.17 -20.84 0.94
C ASP A 128 -7.07 -21.98 1.46
N ASP A 129 -8.17 -21.63 2.13
CA ASP A 129 -9.15 -22.60 2.66
C ASP A 129 -9.72 -23.52 1.57
N ALA A 130 -9.98 -22.97 0.38
CA ALA A 130 -10.53 -23.73 -0.74
C ALA A 130 -9.45 -24.54 -1.51
N THR A 131 -8.19 -24.11 -1.48
CA THR A 131 -7.08 -24.81 -2.17
C THR A 131 -6.38 -25.85 -1.30
N ASP A 132 -6.61 -25.84 0.01
CA ASP A 132 -6.05 -26.80 0.96
C ASP A 132 -6.44 -28.25 0.60
N ASP A 133 -7.66 -28.48 0.11
CA ASP A 133 -8.13 -29.78 -0.38
C ASP A 133 -7.33 -30.29 -1.60
N TRP A 134 -6.70 -29.38 -2.34
CA TRP A 134 -5.82 -29.71 -3.47
C TRP A 134 -4.34 -29.78 -3.05
N GLY A 135 -4.03 -29.62 -1.75
CA GLY A 135 -2.65 -29.61 -1.25
C GLY A 135 -1.84 -28.40 -1.72
N ILE A 136 -2.52 -27.30 -2.07
CA ILE A 136 -1.93 -26.02 -2.45
C ILE A 136 -2.08 -25.05 -1.28
N LYS A 137 -0.99 -24.38 -0.92
CA LYS A 137 -0.97 -23.30 0.06
C LYS A 137 -0.87 -21.95 -0.63
N VAL A 138 -1.80 -21.04 -0.35
CA VAL A 138 -1.74 -19.66 -0.86
C VAL A 138 -1.00 -18.81 0.16
N GLU A 139 0.18 -18.32 -0.22
CA GLU A 139 1.03 -17.55 0.69
C GLU A 139 0.64 -16.08 0.71
N ARG A 140 0.29 -15.52 -0.46
CA ARG A 140 -0.05 -14.10 -0.58
C ARG A 140 -0.89 -13.85 -1.83
N VAL A 141 -1.80 -12.89 -1.72
CA VAL A 141 -2.52 -12.30 -2.85
C VAL A 141 -2.17 -10.82 -2.88
N GLU A 142 -1.91 -10.27 -4.07
CA GLU A 142 -1.66 -8.85 -4.28
C GLU A 142 -2.62 -8.31 -5.33
N ILE A 143 -3.27 -7.19 -5.02
CA ILE A 143 -4.05 -6.42 -6.00
C ILE A 143 -3.07 -5.53 -6.74
N LYS A 144 -3.01 -5.62 -8.07
CA LYS A 144 -2.01 -4.94 -8.87
C LYS A 144 -2.52 -3.56 -9.31
N ASP A 145 -3.41 -3.52 -10.31
CA ASP A 145 -3.97 -2.29 -10.84
C ASP A 145 -5.50 -2.24 -10.67
N VAL A 146 -6.01 -1.05 -10.35
CA VAL A 146 -7.45 -0.73 -10.32
C VAL A 146 -7.69 0.39 -11.33
N LYS A 147 -8.29 0.04 -12.46
CA LYS A 147 -8.60 0.98 -13.54
C LYS A 147 -10.05 1.44 -13.45
N LEU A 148 -10.23 2.75 -13.47
CA LEU A 148 -11.53 3.40 -13.50
C LEU A 148 -11.83 3.95 -14.90
N PRO A 149 -13.11 4.10 -15.28
CA PRO A 149 -13.49 4.84 -16.47
C PRO A 149 -12.91 6.25 -16.44
N VAL A 150 -12.32 6.68 -17.56
CA VAL A 150 -11.61 7.98 -17.67
C VAL A 150 -12.49 9.16 -17.28
N GLN A 151 -13.79 9.09 -17.58
CA GLN A 151 -14.76 10.14 -17.21
C GLN A 151 -14.90 10.28 -15.69
N LEU A 152 -15.04 9.16 -14.97
CA LEU A 152 -15.16 9.15 -13.51
C LEU A 152 -13.84 9.57 -12.85
N GLN A 153 -12.71 9.07 -13.36
CA GLN A 153 -11.39 9.43 -12.82
C GLN A 153 -11.15 10.94 -12.87
N ARG A 154 -11.54 11.61 -13.96
CA ARG A 154 -11.44 13.08 -14.08
C ARG A 154 -12.36 13.80 -13.11
N ALA A 155 -13.61 13.34 -12.98
CA ALA A 155 -14.57 13.95 -12.04
C ALA A 155 -14.10 13.82 -10.58
N MET A 156 -13.64 12.64 -10.18
CA MET A 156 -13.10 12.40 -8.84
C MET A 156 -11.82 13.21 -8.59
N ALA A 157 -10.94 13.35 -9.59
CA ALA A 157 -9.74 14.17 -9.47
C ALA A 157 -10.09 15.65 -9.22
N ALA A 158 -11.06 16.18 -9.99
CA ALA A 158 -11.54 17.56 -9.81
C ALA A 158 -12.22 17.79 -8.45
N GLU A 159 -13.05 16.84 -8.00
CA GLU A 159 -13.68 16.89 -6.67
C GLU A 159 -12.64 16.84 -5.55
N ALA A 160 -11.66 15.93 -5.65
CA ALA A 160 -10.59 15.80 -4.67
C ALA A 160 -9.69 17.04 -4.61
N GLU A 161 -9.41 17.66 -5.74
CA GLU A 161 -8.66 18.92 -5.82
C GLU A 161 -9.44 20.07 -5.15
N ALA A 162 -10.72 20.25 -5.49
CA ALA A 162 -11.56 21.27 -4.89
C ALA A 162 -11.70 21.09 -3.37
N SER A 163 -11.88 19.84 -2.90
CA SER A 163 -11.95 19.53 -1.46
C SER A 163 -10.63 19.80 -0.75
N ARG A 164 -9.49 19.45 -1.38
CA ARG A 164 -8.15 19.74 -0.84
C ARG A 164 -7.89 21.24 -0.76
N GLU A 165 -8.25 22.00 -1.79
CA GLU A 165 -8.08 23.46 -1.80
C GLU A 165 -8.95 24.13 -0.72
N ALA A 166 -10.22 23.71 -0.60
CA ALA A 166 -11.12 24.21 0.44
C ALA A 166 -10.57 23.91 1.85
N ARG A 167 -10.10 22.69 2.10
CA ARG A 167 -9.47 22.31 3.38
C ARG A 167 -8.19 23.10 3.64
N ALA A 168 -7.35 23.31 2.63
CA ALA A 168 -6.14 24.10 2.76
C ALA A 168 -6.44 25.55 3.16
N LYS A 169 -7.49 26.17 2.59
CA LYS A 169 -7.93 27.53 2.98
C LYS A 169 -8.41 27.60 4.43
N VAL A 170 -9.17 26.61 4.90
CA VAL A 170 -9.61 26.54 6.29
C VAL A 170 -8.42 26.41 7.25
N ILE A 171 -7.48 25.50 6.94
CA ILE A 171 -6.27 25.31 7.75
C ILE A 171 -5.41 26.59 7.76
N ALA A 172 -5.29 27.29 6.64
CA ALA A 172 -4.55 28.54 6.56
C ALA A 172 -5.21 29.64 7.42
N ALA A 173 -6.53 29.80 7.33
CA ALA A 173 -7.27 30.78 8.13
C ALA A 173 -7.20 30.46 9.64
N GLU A 174 -7.31 29.19 10.01
CA GLU A 174 -7.17 28.74 11.41
C GLU A 174 -5.73 28.95 11.92
N GLY A 175 -4.74 28.66 11.07
CA GLY A 175 -3.33 28.96 11.34
C GLY A 175 -3.08 30.45 11.57
N GLU A 176 -3.66 31.32 10.73
CA GLU A 176 -3.56 32.78 10.85
C GLU A 176 -4.25 33.31 12.12
N MET A 177 -5.41 32.77 12.49
CA MET A 177 -6.10 33.09 13.74
C MET A 177 -5.27 32.70 14.97
N ASN A 178 -4.70 31.48 14.97
CA ASN A 178 -3.86 30.98 16.05
C ASN A 178 -2.57 31.81 16.18
N ALA A 179 -1.93 32.13 15.05
CA ALA A 179 -0.75 33.00 15.02
C ALA A 179 -1.07 34.40 15.55
N SER A 180 -2.20 34.99 15.14
CA SER A 180 -2.65 36.30 15.61
C SER A 180 -2.91 36.32 17.11
N ARG A 181 -3.50 35.25 17.66
CA ARG A 181 -3.72 35.10 19.11
C ARG A 181 -2.40 35.03 19.87
N ALA A 182 -1.46 34.22 19.41
CA ALA A 182 -0.13 34.12 20.02
C ALA A 182 0.62 35.46 19.96
N LEU A 183 0.57 36.18 18.84
CA LEU A 183 1.17 37.50 18.70
C LEU A 183 0.54 38.54 19.63
N LYS A 184 -0.79 38.50 19.81
CA LYS A 184 -1.50 39.37 20.77
C LYS A 184 -1.04 39.10 22.20
N GLU A 185 -0.94 37.83 22.61
CA GLU A 185 -0.43 37.45 23.92
C GLU A 185 1.01 37.92 24.12
N ALA A 186 1.89 37.70 23.13
CA ALA A 186 3.26 38.20 23.18
C ALA A 186 3.32 39.73 23.31
N SER A 187 2.43 40.45 22.62
CA SER A 187 2.35 41.92 22.70
C SER A 187 1.94 42.41 24.09
N MET A 188 0.99 41.73 24.75
CA MET A 188 0.59 42.08 26.11
C MET A 188 1.75 41.91 27.09
N VAL A 189 2.46 40.77 27.03
CA VAL A 189 3.65 40.50 27.87
C VAL A 189 4.75 41.53 27.63
N ILE A 190 4.97 41.95 26.38
CA ILE A 190 5.95 42.98 26.04
C ILE A 190 5.55 44.36 26.59
N THR A 191 4.26 44.65 26.67
CA THR A 191 3.76 45.93 27.18
C THR A 191 3.96 46.04 28.69
N GLU A 192 3.89 44.92 29.42
CA GLU A 192 4.18 44.86 30.87
C GLU A 192 5.62 45.25 31.21
N SER A 193 6.58 45.07 30.28
CA SER A 193 7.99 45.41 30.49
C SER A 193 8.57 46.25 29.34
N PRO A 194 8.73 47.58 29.50
CA PRO A 194 9.28 48.46 28.47
C PRO A 194 10.67 48.05 27.96
N ALA A 195 11.48 47.38 28.80
CA ALA A 195 12.80 46.86 28.42
C ALA A 195 12.72 45.75 27.36
N ALA A 196 11.62 44.98 27.31
CA ALA A 196 11.43 43.92 26.32
C ALA A 196 11.32 44.46 24.89
N LEU A 197 10.68 45.62 24.69
CA LEU A 197 10.63 46.31 23.39
C LEU A 197 12.04 46.71 22.93
N GLN A 198 12.86 47.26 23.82
CA GLN A 198 14.24 47.62 23.52
C GLN A 198 15.09 46.41 23.13
N LEU A 199 14.98 45.29 23.86
CA LEU A 199 15.69 44.06 23.52
C LEU A 199 15.25 43.49 22.16
N ARG A 200 13.94 43.50 21.88
CA ARG A 200 13.42 43.10 20.56
C ARG A 200 13.96 44.01 19.44
N TYR A 201 14.01 45.31 19.68
CA TYR A 201 14.55 46.30 18.73
C TYR A 201 16.03 46.01 18.42
N LEU A 202 16.85 45.74 19.45
CA LEU A 202 18.25 45.33 19.29
C LEU A 202 18.38 44.00 18.53
N GLN A 203 17.52 43.02 18.81
CA GLN A 203 17.50 41.76 18.05
C GLN A 203 17.17 42.01 16.57
N THR A 204 16.15 42.81 16.24
CA THR A 204 15.86 43.13 14.83
C THR A 204 17.02 43.83 14.13
N LEU A 205 17.77 44.69 14.83
CA LEU A 205 18.98 45.31 14.27
C LEU A 205 20.05 44.26 13.93
N THR A 206 20.23 43.23 14.76
CA THR A 206 21.16 42.14 14.45
C THR A 206 20.71 41.30 13.24
N THR A 207 19.41 41.05 13.09
CA THR A 207 18.87 40.31 11.93
C THR A 207 19.02 41.11 10.63
N ILE A 208 18.73 42.40 10.65
CA ILE A 208 18.89 43.30 9.49
C ILE A 208 20.37 43.43 9.10
N ALA A 209 21.27 43.53 10.09
CA ALA A 209 22.71 43.57 9.85
C ALA A 209 23.23 42.26 9.22
N ALA A 210 22.58 41.12 9.50
CA ALA A 210 22.95 39.83 8.91
C ALA A 210 22.53 39.68 7.43
N GLU A 211 21.46 40.36 6.99
CA GLU A 211 20.93 40.25 5.61
C GLU A 211 21.71 41.03 4.52
N LYS A 212 22.81 41.70 4.84
CA LYS A 212 23.68 42.42 3.88
C LYS A 212 22.97 43.45 2.97
N ASN A 213 21.88 44.09 3.40
CA ASN A 213 21.28 45.21 2.67
C ASN A 213 21.97 46.54 3.03
N SER A 214 22.33 47.34 2.02
CA SER A 214 23.18 48.56 2.15
C SER A 214 22.44 49.83 2.55
N THR A 215 21.10 49.81 2.63
CA THR A 215 20.28 50.96 3.01
C THR A 215 19.39 50.61 4.20
N ILE A 216 19.72 51.12 5.38
CA ILE A 216 18.95 50.92 6.62
C ILE A 216 18.09 52.16 6.84
N VAL A 217 16.79 52.06 6.57
CA VAL A 217 15.83 53.14 6.87
C VAL A 217 15.44 53.04 8.34
N PHE A 218 15.78 54.06 9.13
CA PHE A 218 15.57 54.09 10.59
C PHE A 218 14.25 54.78 10.94
N PRO A 219 13.21 54.06 11.40
CA PRO A 219 12.06 54.69 12.03
C PRO A 219 12.42 55.03 13.49
N LEU A 220 12.69 56.31 13.76
CA LEU A 220 12.89 56.80 15.13
C LEU A 220 11.54 57.06 15.80
N PRO A 221 11.34 56.62 17.06
CA PRO A 221 10.14 56.94 17.82
C PRO A 221 10.02 58.46 18.03
N ILE A 222 8.81 59.00 17.83
CA ILE A 222 8.53 60.45 17.87
C ILE A 222 8.84 61.05 19.25
N ASP A 223 8.79 60.25 20.32
CA ASP A 223 9.13 60.69 21.68
C ASP A 223 10.61 61.09 21.84
N MET A 224 11.53 60.46 21.09
CA MET A 224 12.94 60.89 21.07
C MET A 224 13.17 62.17 20.26
N LEU A 225 12.32 62.42 19.25
CA LEU A 225 12.36 63.66 18.45
C LEU A 225 11.86 64.87 19.25
N GLN A 226 10.87 64.70 20.13
CA GLN A 226 10.38 65.78 21.00
C GLN A 226 11.45 66.28 21.99
N GLY A 227 12.32 65.39 22.50
CA GLY A 227 13.45 65.77 23.36
C GLY A 227 14.50 66.65 22.66
N ILE A 228 14.63 66.54 21.33
CA ILE A 228 15.58 67.34 20.54
C ILE A 228 14.97 68.69 20.11
N VAL A 229 13.65 68.73 19.87
CA VAL A 229 12.94 69.98 19.50
C VAL A 229 12.62 70.86 20.73
N GLY A 230 12.48 70.28 21.93
CA GLY A 230 12.22 71.01 23.18
C GLY A 230 13.42 71.73 23.82
N ALA A 231 14.64 71.54 23.31
CA ALA A 231 15.86 72.13 23.88
C ALA A 231 16.23 73.52 23.31
N LYS A 232 15.32 74.15 22.54
CA LYS A 232 15.44 75.56 22.11
C LYS A 232 14.41 76.44 22.82
N LYS A 233 14.70 76.83 24.05
CA LYS A 233 14.27 78.12 24.62
C LYS A 233 15.30 78.60 25.62
#